data_AF-A0A9P1ETH0-F1
#
_entry.id   AF-A0A9P1ETH0-F1
#
_cell.length_a   1.000
_cell.length_b   1.000
_cell.length_c   1.000
_cell.angle_alpha   90.00
_cell.angle_beta   90.00
_cell.angle_gamma   90.00
#
_symmetry.space_group_name_H-M   'P 1'
#
loop_
_entity.id
_entity.type
_entity.pdbx_description
1 polymer ?
#
loop_
_entity_poly.entity_id
_entity_poly.type
_entity_poly.pdbx_seq_one_letter_code
_entity_poly.pdbx_strand_id
1 'polypeptide(L)'
;MSSPMRELPNPNESAHFETIDFSDFPLHQIQKLIEEKVANQHELAIHAKERRTIEYERERIATERGLHAEAKRWLMQEVSERDNKVQRNPNSFSYLLEEEATRFAQDIDMLYKAYFPSDSIGREMIEKMLASGKTPDAIEIFLQNGVTAMPGLVKTLESRQPAIVYKERRVKRNSLDSDYEQVSALTHGFAHPTSITNYRFMQAAFGRALSAIQAVKQGRALAKNCSIDPLAEKPFKYMTDAAYEEWKNVMNGHPSEPKFTNPVLWGGEPPV
;
A
#
# COMPACT_ATOMS: atom_id res chain seq x y z
N MET A 1 -12.96 -43.33 -115.26
CA MET A 1 -14.24 -43.76 -114.68
C MET A 1 -14.77 -42.62 -113.82
N SER A 2 -16.04 -42.27 -114.02
CA SER A 2 -16.73 -41.10 -113.49
C SER A 2 -16.90 -41.11 -111.97
N SER A 3 -17.06 -39.91 -111.41
CA SER A 3 -17.30 -39.51 -110.00
C SER A 3 -18.39 -40.31 -109.26
N PRO A 4 -18.48 -40.13 -107.92
CA PRO A 4 -19.47 -39.16 -107.45
C PRO A 4 -19.01 -38.29 -106.27
N MET A 5 -19.42 -37.02 -106.31
CA MET A 5 -19.72 -36.22 -105.12
C MET A 5 -21.04 -36.73 -104.50
N ARG A 6 -21.13 -36.71 -103.16
CA ARG A 6 -22.30 -36.53 -102.26
C ARG A 6 -22.01 -37.30 -100.94
N GLU A 7 -22.28 -36.82 -99.74
CA GLU A 7 -23.31 -35.90 -99.22
C GLU A 7 -22.75 -35.06 -98.06
N LEU A 8 -23.29 -33.86 -97.85
CA LEU A 8 -23.12 -33.10 -96.60
C LEU A 8 -24.01 -33.71 -95.51
N PRO A 9 -23.50 -34.06 -94.31
CA PRO A 9 -24.34 -34.27 -93.14
C PRO A 9 -24.62 -32.94 -92.44
N ASN A 10 -25.90 -32.55 -92.51
CA ASN A 10 -26.76 -31.94 -91.49
C ASN A 10 -26.21 -30.83 -90.55
N PRO A 11 -26.75 -29.59 -90.61
CA PRO A 11 -26.36 -28.47 -89.71
C PRO A 11 -26.89 -28.58 -88.26
N ASN A 12 -27.35 -29.76 -87.83
CA ASN A 12 -28.01 -29.97 -86.54
C ASN A 12 -27.20 -30.78 -85.52
N GLU A 13 -25.92 -31.04 -85.75
CA GLU A 13 -25.04 -31.56 -84.70
C GLU A 13 -24.28 -30.41 -84.04
N SER A 14 -25.00 -29.67 -83.20
CA SER A 14 -24.39 -28.84 -82.17
C SER A 14 -23.54 -29.74 -81.28
N ALA A 15 -22.21 -29.67 -81.44
CA ALA A 15 -21.29 -30.16 -80.43
C ALA A 15 -21.66 -29.44 -79.12
N HIS A 16 -22.36 -30.17 -78.25
CA HIS A 16 -22.64 -29.75 -76.90
C HIS A 16 -21.30 -29.51 -76.21
N PHE A 17 -20.92 -28.25 -76.06
CA PHE A 17 -20.00 -27.86 -75.01
C PHE A 17 -20.70 -28.24 -73.70
N GLU A 18 -20.25 -29.33 -73.07
CA GLU A 18 -20.56 -29.59 -71.67
C GLU A 18 -20.07 -28.38 -70.87
N THR A 19 -21.03 -27.54 -70.46
CA THR A 19 -20.82 -26.59 -69.37
C THR A 19 -20.43 -27.41 -68.15
N ILE A 20 -19.18 -27.27 -67.71
CA ILE A 20 -18.72 -27.79 -66.43
C ILE A 20 -19.62 -27.14 -65.37
N ASP A 21 -20.44 -27.97 -64.72
CA ASP A 21 -21.29 -27.55 -63.62
C ASP A 21 -20.41 -27.35 -62.38
N PHE A 22 -20.27 -26.09 -61.94
CA PHE A 22 -19.52 -25.72 -60.74
C PHE A 22 -20.38 -25.85 -59.45
N SER A 23 -21.60 -26.37 -59.54
CA SER A 23 -22.54 -26.46 -58.41
C SER A 23 -22.09 -27.43 -57.30
N ASP A 24 -21.16 -28.35 -57.58
CA ASP A 24 -20.58 -29.29 -56.61
C ASP A 24 -19.27 -28.81 -55.96
N PHE A 25 -18.91 -27.52 -56.09
CA PHE A 25 -17.76 -27.00 -55.34
C PHE A 25 -18.10 -26.98 -53.84
N PRO A 26 -17.34 -27.67 -52.95
CA PRO A 26 -17.63 -27.75 -51.52
C PRO A 26 -17.22 -26.45 -50.79
N LEU A 27 -17.48 -25.29 -51.41
CA LEU A 27 -17.11 -23.96 -50.96
C LEU A 27 -17.61 -23.69 -49.54
N HIS A 28 -18.81 -24.16 -49.22
CA HIS A 28 -19.39 -24.01 -47.88
C HIS A 28 -18.68 -24.85 -46.82
N GLN A 29 -18.21 -26.06 -47.17
CA GLN A 29 -17.43 -26.89 -46.24
C GLN A 29 -16.01 -26.34 -46.06
N ILE A 30 -15.40 -25.85 -47.14
CA ILE A 30 -14.10 -25.18 -47.10
C ILE A 30 -14.17 -23.91 -46.24
N GLN A 31 -15.20 -23.09 -46.42
CA GLN A 31 -15.40 -21.87 -45.64
C GLN A 31 -15.55 -22.17 -44.15
N LYS A 32 -16.36 -23.19 -43.79
CA LYS A 32 -16.52 -23.63 -42.40
C LYS A 32 -15.21 -24.13 -41.78
N LEU A 33 -14.43 -24.90 -42.54
CA LEU A 33 -13.11 -25.38 -42.09
C LEU A 33 -12.10 -24.24 -41.93
N ILE A 34 -12.18 -23.20 -42.75
CA ILE A 34 -11.34 -21.99 -42.62
C ILE A 34 -11.71 -21.24 -41.34
N GLU A 35 -13.00 -21.03 -41.08
CA GLU A 35 -13.48 -20.36 -39.87
C GLU A 35 -13.09 -21.12 -38.60
N GLU A 36 -13.26 -22.44 -38.60
CA GLU A 36 -12.86 -23.31 -37.48
C GLU A 36 -11.34 -23.30 -37.28
N LYS A 37 -10.55 -23.29 -38.36
CA LYS A 37 -9.09 -23.17 -38.28
C LYS A 37 -8.65 -21.83 -37.69
N VAL A 38 -9.31 -20.73 -38.07
CA VAL A 38 -9.03 -19.39 -37.54
C VAL A 38 -9.41 -19.30 -36.07
N ALA A 39 -10.57 -19.85 -35.67
CA ALA A 39 -10.99 -19.92 -34.27
C ALA A 39 -10.01 -20.72 -33.41
N ASN A 40 -9.60 -21.90 -33.86
CA ASN A 40 -8.64 -22.75 -33.16
C ASN A 40 -7.25 -22.09 -33.04
N GLN A 41 -6.82 -21.35 -34.08
CA GLN A 41 -5.56 -20.59 -34.01
C GLN A 41 -5.64 -19.44 -33.00
N HIS A 42 -6.80 -18.79 -32.89
CA HIS A 42 -7.02 -17.74 -31.91
C HIS A 42 -7.03 -18.29 -30.48
N GLU A 43 -7.73 -19.39 -30.22
CA GLU A 43 -7.74 -20.05 -28.91
C GLU A 43 -6.35 -20.54 -28.50
N LEU A 44 -5.58 -21.11 -29.43
CA LEU A 44 -4.19 -21.50 -29.19
C LEU A 44 -3.32 -20.30 -28.82
N ALA A 45 -3.53 -19.14 -29.45
CA ALA A 45 -2.81 -17.91 -29.11
C ALA A 45 -3.19 -17.38 -27.72
N ILE A 46 -4.46 -17.47 -27.33
CA ILE A 46 -4.94 -17.09 -26.00
C ILE A 46 -4.31 -18.01 -24.94
N HIS A 47 -4.40 -19.32 -25.10
CA HIS A 47 -3.80 -20.28 -24.16
C HIS A 47 -2.27 -20.24 -24.11
N ALA A 48 -1.60 -19.85 -25.21
CA ALA A 48 -0.17 -19.60 -25.19
C ALA A 48 0.18 -18.35 -24.37
N LYS A 49 -0.65 -17.30 -24.43
CA LYS A 49 -0.49 -16.09 -23.63
C LYS A 49 -0.73 -16.38 -22.14
N GLU A 50 -1.80 -17.10 -21.80
CA GLU A 50 -2.12 -17.49 -20.42
C GLU A 50 -1.00 -18.32 -19.78
N ARG A 51 -0.42 -19.29 -20.51
CA ARG A 51 0.71 -20.08 -20.02
C ARG A 51 1.93 -19.23 -19.68
N ARG A 52 2.27 -18.27 -20.54
CA ARG A 52 3.37 -17.33 -20.27
C ARG A 52 3.11 -16.48 -19.03
N THR A 53 1.87 -16.03 -18.82
CA THR A 53 1.50 -15.26 -17.62
C THR A 53 1.65 -16.10 -16.35
N ILE A 54 1.22 -17.37 -16.39
CA ILE A 54 1.32 -18.29 -15.24
C ILE A 54 2.78 -18.63 -14.93
N GLU A 55 3.60 -18.86 -15.95
CA GLU A 55 5.05 -19.09 -15.79
C GLU A 55 5.73 -17.88 -15.15
N TYR A 56 5.40 -16.68 -15.61
CA TYR A 56 5.89 -15.43 -15.02
C TYR A 56 5.48 -15.28 -13.55
N GLU A 57 4.21 -15.56 -13.19
CA GLU A 57 3.77 -15.50 -11.80
C GLU A 57 4.50 -16.52 -10.91
N ARG A 58 4.78 -17.71 -11.43
CA ARG A 58 5.54 -18.74 -10.70
C ARG A 58 6.97 -18.31 -10.45
N GLU A 59 7.64 -17.75 -11.44
CA GLU A 59 8.98 -17.19 -11.29
C GLU A 59 8.99 -16.04 -10.30
N ARG A 60 8.01 -15.13 -10.37
CA ARG A 60 7.85 -14.01 -9.43
C ARG A 60 7.73 -14.49 -7.99
N ILE A 61 6.86 -15.47 -7.74
CA ILE A 61 6.66 -16.05 -6.40
C ILE A 61 7.95 -16.75 -5.91
N ALA A 62 8.68 -17.42 -6.81
CA ALA A 62 9.94 -18.06 -6.47
C ALA A 62 11.01 -17.03 -6.07
N THR A 63 11.10 -15.90 -6.80
CA THR A 63 12.02 -14.82 -6.46
C THR A 63 11.62 -14.09 -5.17
N GLU A 64 10.33 -13.83 -4.95
CA GLU A 64 9.83 -13.23 -3.70
C GLU A 64 10.16 -14.11 -2.49
N ARG A 65 9.99 -15.43 -2.62
CA ARG A 65 10.37 -16.39 -1.58
C ARG A 65 11.88 -16.44 -1.36
N GLY A 66 12.68 -16.33 -2.42
CA GLY A 66 14.14 -16.24 -2.34
C GLY A 66 14.59 -15.00 -1.58
N LEU A 67 14.07 -13.83 -1.95
CA LEU A 67 14.34 -12.54 -1.30
C LEU A 67 13.90 -12.55 0.17
N HIS A 68 12.73 -13.11 0.46
CA HIS A 68 12.26 -13.24 1.84
C HIS A 68 13.16 -14.17 2.67
N ALA A 69 13.63 -15.28 2.08
CA ALA A 69 14.56 -16.19 2.75
C ALA A 69 15.92 -15.52 3.00
N GLU A 70 16.40 -14.72 2.07
CA GLU A 70 17.66 -13.99 2.19
C GLU A 70 17.55 -12.83 3.18
N ALA A 71 16.49 -12.02 3.13
CA ALA A 71 16.20 -10.98 4.12
C ALA A 71 16.08 -11.56 5.53
N LYS A 72 15.47 -12.74 5.67
CA LYS A 72 15.41 -13.46 6.94
C LYS A 72 16.81 -13.89 7.42
N ARG A 73 17.69 -14.34 6.52
CA ARG A 73 19.09 -14.69 6.86
C ARG A 73 19.88 -13.46 7.29
N TRP A 74 19.78 -12.36 6.55
CA TRP A 74 20.43 -11.09 6.92
C TRP A 74 19.96 -10.57 8.27
N LEU A 75 18.65 -10.60 8.54
CA LEU A 75 18.10 -10.26 9.85
C LEU A 75 18.66 -11.17 10.95
N MET A 76 18.68 -12.49 10.73
CA MET A 76 19.22 -13.44 11.72
C MET A 76 20.73 -13.25 11.95
N GLN A 77 21.49 -12.93 10.91
CA GLN A 77 22.92 -12.68 11.01
C GLN A 77 23.22 -11.35 11.70
N GLU A 78 22.52 -10.28 11.35
CA GLU A 78 22.62 -8.98 12.02
C GLU A 78 22.21 -9.07 13.50
N VAL A 79 21.15 -9.83 13.81
CA VAL A 79 20.74 -10.12 15.20
C VAL A 79 21.83 -10.92 15.92
N SER A 80 22.40 -11.96 15.30
CA SER A 80 23.46 -12.77 15.91
C SER A 80 24.78 -12.00 16.12
N GLU A 81 25.16 -11.13 15.19
CA GLU A 81 26.34 -10.27 15.29
C GLU A 81 26.16 -9.16 16.34
N ARG A 82 24.92 -8.69 16.55
CA ARG A 82 24.54 -7.80 17.67
C ARG A 82 24.51 -8.55 19.00
N ASP A 83 23.94 -9.75 19.05
CA ASP A 83 23.91 -10.60 20.24
C ASP A 83 25.31 -10.93 20.75
N ASN A 84 26.26 -11.21 19.84
CA ASN A 84 27.67 -11.44 20.19
C ASN A 84 28.38 -10.20 20.76
N LYS A 85 27.90 -8.99 20.48
CA LYS A 85 28.41 -7.74 21.09
C LYS A 85 27.70 -7.40 22.41
N VAL A 86 26.53 -7.98 22.67
CA VAL A 86 25.61 -7.64 23.79
C VAL A 86 25.51 -8.77 24.82
N GLN A 87 26.45 -9.72 24.85
CA GLN A 87 26.56 -10.69 25.95
C GLN A 87 27.04 -10.02 27.27
N ARG A 88 26.18 -9.17 27.86
CA ARG A 88 26.13 -8.87 29.29
C ARG A 88 24.66 -8.80 29.70
N ASN A 89 24.23 -9.88 30.36
CA ASN A 89 22.97 -10.11 31.07
C ASN A 89 21.73 -10.44 30.22
N PRO A 90 21.35 -11.73 30.15
CA PRO A 90 20.11 -12.18 29.52
C PRO A 90 18.97 -12.01 30.53
N ASN A 91 18.04 -11.10 30.26
CA ASN A 91 16.65 -11.16 30.74
C ASN A 91 15.81 -10.05 30.11
N SER A 92 15.29 -10.26 28.90
CA SER A 92 13.99 -9.73 28.48
C SER A 92 13.61 -10.23 27.10
N PHE A 93 12.45 -10.89 27.02
CA PHE A 93 11.67 -10.96 25.78
C PHE A 93 11.19 -9.54 25.42
N SER A 94 12.06 -8.77 24.80
CA SER A 94 11.79 -7.55 24.03
C SER A 94 13.12 -7.10 23.43
N TYR A 95 13.25 -7.14 22.10
CA TYR A 95 14.44 -6.68 21.39
C TYR A 95 14.58 -5.14 21.39
N LEU A 96 13.70 -4.41 22.10
CA LEU A 96 13.68 -2.96 22.16
C LEU A 96 14.08 -2.49 23.55
N LEU A 97 15.22 -1.82 23.66
CA LEU A 97 15.67 -1.20 24.92
C LEU A 97 14.77 -0.02 25.28
N GLU A 98 14.64 0.33 26.57
CA GLU A 98 13.85 1.48 27.03
C GLU A 98 14.27 2.81 26.38
N GLU A 99 15.57 2.95 26.09
CA GLU A 99 16.10 4.10 25.35
C GLU A 99 15.55 4.17 23.92
N GLU A 100 15.54 3.05 23.21
CA GLU A 100 15.11 2.94 21.83
C GLU A 100 13.61 3.14 21.73
N ALA A 101 12.85 2.56 22.66
CA ALA A 101 11.42 2.77 22.81
C ALA A 101 11.07 4.25 23.05
N THR A 102 11.83 4.93 23.92
CA THR A 102 11.60 6.35 24.20
C THR A 102 11.96 7.25 23.01
N ARG A 103 13.05 6.95 22.29
CA ARG A 103 13.42 7.67 21.05
C ARG A 103 12.39 7.46 19.95
N PHE A 104 11.94 6.22 19.77
CA PHE A 104 10.91 5.90 18.79
C PHE A 104 9.60 6.65 19.05
N ALA A 105 9.19 6.82 20.32
CA ALA A 105 8.05 7.65 20.66
C ALA A 105 8.22 9.12 20.25
N GLN A 106 9.44 9.67 20.32
CA GLN A 106 9.74 11.02 19.85
C GLN A 106 9.68 11.11 18.32
N ASP A 107 10.15 10.09 17.61
CA ASP A 107 10.06 10.01 16.15
C ASP A 107 8.59 9.97 15.69
N ILE A 108 7.74 9.22 16.38
CA ILE A 108 6.30 9.22 16.15
C ILE A 108 5.70 10.62 16.40
N ASP A 109 6.06 11.30 17.49
CA ASP A 109 5.58 12.66 17.75
C ASP A 109 5.97 13.63 16.63
N MET A 110 7.18 13.53 16.08
CA MET A 110 7.60 14.32 14.93
C MET A 110 6.77 14.03 13.68
N LEU A 111 6.50 12.75 13.40
CA LEU A 111 5.65 12.34 12.28
C LEU A 111 4.23 12.87 12.43
N TYR A 112 3.64 12.75 13.61
CA TYR A 112 2.31 13.29 13.85
C TYR A 112 2.29 14.81 13.68
N LYS A 113 3.29 15.54 14.15
CA LYS A 113 3.35 17.01 13.96
C LYS A 113 3.38 17.41 12.49
N ALA A 114 4.04 16.62 11.65
CA ALA A 114 4.18 16.93 10.23
C ALA A 114 2.97 16.48 9.40
N TYR A 115 2.39 15.31 9.69
CA TYR A 115 1.42 14.67 8.79
C TYR A 115 0.04 14.43 9.38
N PHE A 116 -0.16 14.63 10.69
CA PHE A 116 -1.43 14.27 11.30
C PHE A 116 -2.57 15.16 10.76
N PRO A 117 -3.58 14.59 10.09
CA PRO A 117 -4.59 15.36 9.38
C PRO A 117 -5.72 15.78 10.34
N SER A 118 -5.43 16.67 11.29
CA SER A 118 -6.40 17.11 12.30
C SER A 118 -7.70 17.66 11.70
N ASP A 119 -7.62 18.33 10.54
CA ASP A 119 -8.79 18.87 9.84
C ASP A 119 -9.69 17.76 9.28
N SER A 120 -9.10 16.77 8.60
CA SER A 120 -9.84 15.64 8.03
C SER A 120 -10.48 14.78 9.11
N ILE A 121 -9.73 14.50 10.19
CA ILE A 121 -10.25 13.73 11.34
C ILE A 121 -11.38 14.49 12.05
N GLY A 122 -11.20 15.80 12.26
CA GLY A 122 -12.23 16.63 12.86
C GLY A 122 -13.52 16.67 12.02
N ARG A 123 -13.38 16.72 10.69
CA ARG A 123 -14.52 16.65 9.76
C ARG A 123 -15.22 15.29 9.83
N GLU A 124 -14.47 14.20 9.72
CA GLU A 124 -15.03 12.84 9.75
C GLU A 124 -15.79 12.59 11.07
N MET A 125 -15.28 13.13 12.18
CA MET A 125 -15.97 13.09 13.47
C MET A 125 -17.35 13.76 13.41
N ILE A 126 -17.46 14.96 12.82
CA ILE A 126 -18.74 15.65 12.63
C ILE A 126 -19.67 14.84 11.73
N GLU A 127 -19.17 14.36 10.59
CA GLU A 127 -19.96 13.59 9.63
C GLU A 127 -20.55 12.32 10.26
N LYS A 128 -19.74 11.57 11.02
CA LYS A 128 -20.21 10.39 11.76
C LYS A 128 -21.25 10.75 12.81
N MET A 129 -21.06 11.85 13.54
CA MET A 129 -22.03 12.28 14.54
C MET A 129 -23.36 12.74 13.92
N LEU A 130 -23.31 13.47 12.80
CA LEU A 130 -24.50 13.85 12.02
C LEU A 130 -25.21 12.61 11.46
N ALA A 131 -24.46 11.66 10.87
CA ALA A 131 -25.01 10.40 10.36
C ALA A 131 -25.67 9.56 11.46
N SER A 132 -25.18 9.65 12.70
CA SER A 132 -25.80 9.00 13.86
C SER A 132 -27.05 9.73 14.39
N GLY A 133 -27.49 10.82 13.75
CA GLY A 133 -28.69 11.56 14.10
C GLY A 133 -28.49 12.64 15.17
N LYS A 134 -27.24 12.97 15.54
CA LYS A 134 -26.98 14.06 16.49
C LYS A 134 -27.20 15.42 15.84
N THR A 135 -27.85 16.33 16.57
CA THR A 135 -28.04 17.71 16.12
C THR A 135 -26.71 18.48 16.15
N PRO A 136 -26.54 19.51 15.30
CA PRO A 136 -25.34 20.37 15.35
C PRO A 136 -25.05 20.96 16.74
N ASP A 137 -26.09 21.30 17.51
CA ASP A 137 -25.93 21.82 18.88
C ASP A 137 -25.38 20.76 19.84
N ALA A 138 -25.87 19.52 19.75
CA ALA A 138 -25.37 18.42 20.56
C ALA A 138 -23.91 18.08 20.20
N ILE A 139 -23.54 18.19 18.92
CA ILE A 139 -22.17 18.02 18.44
C ILE A 139 -21.27 19.12 19.00
N GLU A 140 -21.69 20.38 18.95
CA GLU A 140 -20.92 21.50 19.51
C GLU A 140 -20.66 21.32 21.01
N ILE A 141 -21.68 20.99 21.80
CA ILE A 141 -21.52 20.75 23.25
C ILE A 141 -20.51 19.63 23.51
N PHE A 142 -20.59 18.53 22.78
CA PHE A 142 -19.65 17.42 22.89
C PHE A 142 -18.21 17.84 22.59
N LEU A 143 -18.02 18.57 21.48
CA LEU A 143 -16.70 19.05 21.06
C LEU A 143 -16.13 20.08 22.05
N GLN A 144 -16.96 20.99 22.56
CA GLN A 144 -16.58 21.98 23.58
C GLN A 144 -16.09 21.29 24.86
N ASN A 145 -16.79 20.23 25.31
CA ASN A 145 -16.38 19.42 26.45
C ASN A 145 -15.04 18.73 26.18
N GLY A 146 -14.85 18.18 24.98
CA GLY A 146 -13.58 17.56 24.56
C GLY A 146 -12.41 18.54 24.58
N VAL A 147 -12.57 19.74 23.98
CA VAL A 147 -11.55 20.80 23.99
C VAL A 147 -11.21 21.25 25.40
N THR A 148 -12.19 21.26 26.32
CA THR A 148 -11.99 21.67 27.71
C THR A 148 -11.32 20.59 28.56
N ALA A 149 -11.67 19.31 28.35
CA ALA A 149 -11.17 18.20 29.16
C ALA A 149 -9.74 17.76 28.79
N MET A 150 -9.41 17.78 27.49
CA MET A 150 -8.12 17.25 26.99
C MET A 150 -6.88 17.94 27.59
N PRO A 151 -6.81 19.28 27.74
CA PRO A 151 -5.69 19.94 28.42
C PRO A 151 -5.46 19.43 29.85
N GLY A 152 -6.53 19.14 30.59
CA GLY A 152 -6.46 18.59 31.93
C GLY A 152 -5.84 17.20 31.97
N LEU A 153 -6.18 16.35 31.00
CA LEU A 153 -5.58 15.02 30.83
C LEU A 153 -4.10 15.11 30.46
N VAL A 154 -3.75 15.94 29.47
CA VAL A 154 -2.36 16.17 29.03
C VAL A 154 -1.51 16.64 30.22
N LYS A 155 -1.96 17.68 30.94
CA LYS A 155 -1.25 18.19 32.13
C LYS A 155 -1.12 17.13 33.22
N THR A 156 -2.15 16.31 33.39
CA THR A 156 -2.15 15.21 34.37
C THR A 156 -1.12 14.14 34.02
N LEU A 157 -0.98 13.80 32.74
CA LEU A 157 0.03 12.86 32.27
C LEU A 157 1.44 13.45 32.31
N GLU A 158 1.63 14.70 31.90
CA GLU A 158 2.92 15.41 31.96
C GLU A 158 3.44 15.58 33.40
N SER A 159 2.54 15.63 34.39
CA SER A 159 2.94 15.66 35.80
C SER A 159 3.46 14.31 36.33
N ARG A 160 3.34 13.24 35.54
CA ARG A 160 3.86 11.91 35.83
C ARG A 160 5.06 11.61 34.94
N GLN A 161 5.95 10.76 35.43
CA GLN A 161 7.06 10.21 34.69
C GLN A 161 7.30 8.82 35.26
N PRO A 162 7.00 7.74 34.54
CA PRO A 162 7.37 6.41 35.02
C PRO A 162 8.90 6.28 35.07
N ALA A 163 9.40 5.39 35.94
CA ALA A 163 10.82 5.10 36.02
C ALA A 163 11.30 4.49 34.69
N ILE A 164 12.30 5.11 34.08
CA ILE A 164 13.04 4.57 32.92
C ILE A 164 14.54 4.82 33.12
N VAL A 165 15.41 4.09 32.44
CA VAL A 165 16.89 4.07 32.68
C VAL A 165 17.53 5.46 32.92
N TYR A 166 17.04 6.55 32.31
CA TYR A 166 17.61 7.90 32.44
C TYR A 166 16.64 8.98 32.94
N LYS A 167 15.46 8.60 33.46
CA LYS A 167 14.53 9.58 34.02
C LYS A 167 14.03 9.15 35.39
N GLU A 168 14.11 10.10 36.31
CA GLU A 168 13.57 9.92 37.65
C GLU A 168 12.05 9.77 37.61
N ARG A 169 11.58 8.82 38.42
CA ARG A 169 10.16 8.55 38.63
C ARG A 169 9.46 9.75 39.25
N ARG A 170 8.32 10.15 38.68
CA ARG A 170 7.38 11.13 39.22
C ARG A 170 5.98 10.54 39.24
N VAL A 171 5.35 10.52 40.41
CA VAL A 171 4.02 9.96 40.63
C VAL A 171 3.11 10.97 41.33
N LYS A 172 1.80 10.83 41.15
CA LYS A 172 0.82 11.73 41.78
C LYS A 172 0.37 11.29 43.17
N ARG A 173 0.80 10.10 43.62
CA ARG A 173 0.40 9.42 44.85
C ARG A 173 -1.09 9.11 44.88
N ASN A 174 -1.60 8.49 43.82
CA ASN A 174 -2.97 8.01 43.76
C ASN A 174 -3.05 6.54 43.34
N SER A 175 -4.27 5.97 43.36
CA SER A 175 -4.50 4.55 43.07
C SER A 175 -4.07 4.11 41.66
N LEU A 176 -3.95 5.05 40.71
CA LEU A 176 -3.62 4.75 39.32
C LEU A 176 -2.11 4.67 39.06
N ASP A 177 -1.26 5.08 40.00
CA ASP A 177 0.19 5.12 39.76
C ASP A 177 0.78 3.71 39.55
N SER A 178 0.23 2.68 40.22
CA SER A 178 0.66 1.28 40.05
C SER A 178 0.37 0.76 38.64
N ASP A 179 -0.86 0.96 38.16
CA ASP A 179 -1.26 0.55 36.81
C ASP A 179 -0.45 1.31 35.76
N TYR A 180 -0.21 2.59 36.01
CA TYR A 180 0.59 3.43 35.12
C TYR A 180 2.04 2.96 35.00
N GLU A 181 2.64 2.56 36.12
CA GLU A 181 3.98 1.98 36.14
C GLU A 181 4.04 0.64 35.42
N GLN A 182 3.02 -0.21 35.62
CA GLN A 182 2.93 -1.49 34.92
C GLN A 182 2.86 -1.29 33.42
N VAL A 183 2.02 -0.37 32.94
CA VAL A 183 1.93 -0.03 31.50
C VAL A 183 3.27 0.49 30.98
N SER A 184 3.95 1.35 31.73
CA SER A 184 5.27 1.83 31.32
C SER A 184 6.30 0.72 31.24
N ALA A 185 6.36 -0.16 32.23
CA ALA A 185 7.29 -1.30 32.23
C ALA A 185 7.02 -2.24 31.06
N LEU A 186 5.75 -2.57 30.80
CA LEU A 186 5.33 -3.42 29.68
C LEU A 186 5.63 -2.82 28.31
N THR A 187 5.73 -1.49 28.22
CA THR A 187 5.97 -0.78 26.96
C THR A 187 7.36 -0.15 26.90
N HIS A 188 8.26 -0.50 27.83
CA HIS A 188 9.61 0.06 27.89
C HIS A 188 9.63 1.61 27.89
N GLY A 189 8.64 2.22 28.54
CA GLY A 189 8.49 3.68 28.59
C GLY A 189 7.85 4.31 27.35
N PHE A 190 7.58 3.56 26.28
CA PHE A 190 7.00 4.06 25.04
C PHE A 190 5.59 4.65 25.23
N ALA A 191 4.72 3.97 25.97
CA ALA A 191 3.32 4.36 26.05
C ALA A 191 3.11 5.75 26.68
N HIS A 192 3.99 6.16 27.59
CA HIS A 192 3.89 7.43 28.29
C HIS A 192 3.93 8.66 27.35
N PRO A 193 5.04 8.94 26.64
CA PRO A 193 5.12 10.05 25.69
C PRO A 193 4.10 9.91 24.55
N THR A 194 3.89 8.70 24.02
CA THR A 194 2.95 8.47 22.92
C THR A 194 1.50 8.79 23.32
N SER A 195 1.11 8.49 24.57
CA SER A 195 -0.21 8.85 25.08
C SER A 195 -0.39 10.37 25.14
N ILE A 196 0.61 11.10 25.64
CA ILE A 196 0.59 12.57 25.70
C ILE A 196 0.44 13.15 24.28
N THR A 197 1.25 12.67 23.35
CA THR A 197 1.18 13.01 21.92
C THR A 197 -0.24 12.77 21.37
N ASN A 198 -0.79 11.57 21.54
CA ASN A 198 -2.13 11.23 21.06
C ASN A 198 -3.22 12.17 21.62
N TYR A 199 -3.20 12.48 22.91
CA TYR A 199 -4.19 13.40 23.50
C TYR A 199 -4.07 14.83 22.97
N ARG A 200 -2.85 15.32 22.69
CA ARG A 200 -2.64 16.63 22.05
C ARG A 200 -3.20 16.66 20.62
N PHE A 201 -2.99 15.60 19.84
CA PHE A 201 -3.53 15.50 18.48
C PHE A 201 -5.05 15.36 18.45
N MET A 202 -5.62 14.61 19.39
CA MET A 202 -7.06 14.56 19.63
C MET A 202 -7.63 15.93 19.99
N GLN A 203 -6.95 16.69 20.86
CA GLN A 203 -7.33 18.06 21.20
C GLN A 203 -7.34 18.97 19.95
N ALA A 204 -6.32 18.87 19.10
CA ALA A 204 -6.26 19.62 17.85
C ALA A 204 -7.44 19.27 16.93
N ALA A 205 -7.71 17.97 16.74
CA ALA A 205 -8.86 17.51 15.95
C ALA A 205 -10.20 18.01 16.51
N PHE A 206 -10.40 17.98 17.83
CA PHE A 206 -11.59 18.57 18.45
C PHE A 206 -11.70 20.08 18.21
N GLY A 207 -10.60 20.82 18.31
CA GLY A 207 -10.60 22.26 18.03
C GLY A 207 -10.96 22.59 16.57
N ARG A 208 -10.45 21.80 15.62
CA ARG A 208 -10.81 21.93 14.19
C ARG A 208 -12.27 21.56 13.94
N ALA A 209 -12.75 20.47 14.53
CA ALA A 209 -14.15 20.07 14.46
C ALA A 209 -15.08 21.13 15.05
N LEU A 210 -14.75 21.69 16.21
CA LEU A 210 -15.55 22.73 16.87
C LEU A 210 -15.68 23.96 15.97
N SER A 211 -14.57 24.41 15.39
CA SER A 211 -14.57 25.53 14.44
C SER A 211 -15.44 25.23 13.22
N ALA A 212 -15.38 24.00 12.71
CA ALA A 212 -16.15 23.58 11.55
C ALA A 212 -17.67 23.48 11.83
N ILE A 213 -18.08 22.93 12.98
CA ILE A 213 -19.52 22.85 13.33
C ILE A 213 -20.10 24.24 13.58
N GLN A 214 -19.34 25.15 14.17
CA GLN A 214 -19.74 26.55 14.36
C GLN A 214 -19.95 27.26 13.02
N ALA A 215 -19.09 27.00 12.03
CA ALA A 215 -19.28 27.50 10.67
C ALA A 215 -20.54 26.93 10.01
N VAL A 216 -20.83 25.63 10.21
CA VAL A 216 -22.06 24.98 9.72
C VAL A 216 -23.31 25.61 10.33
N LYS A 217 -23.29 25.89 11.64
CA LYS A 217 -24.39 26.59 12.33
C LYS A 217 -24.63 28.01 11.78
N GLN A 218 -23.60 28.64 11.22
CA GLN A 218 -23.70 29.94 10.54
C GLN A 218 -24.12 29.82 9.06
N GLY A 219 -24.56 28.64 8.61
CA GLY A 219 -25.02 28.39 7.25
C GLY A 219 -23.92 28.13 6.23
N ARG A 220 -22.66 27.96 6.66
CA ARG A 220 -21.55 27.62 5.75
C ARG A 220 -21.52 26.11 5.50
N ALA A 221 -21.23 25.70 4.28
CA ALA A 221 -21.00 24.29 3.99
C ALA A 221 -19.76 23.76 4.72
N LEU A 222 -19.80 22.51 5.15
CA LEU A 222 -18.63 21.83 5.73
C LEU A 222 -17.52 21.76 4.65
N ALA A 223 -16.40 22.44 4.89
CA ALA A 223 -15.30 22.57 3.94
C ALA A 223 -14.78 21.20 3.49
N LYS A 224 -14.80 20.91 2.18
CA LYS A 224 -14.32 19.64 1.62
C LYS A 224 -12.87 19.38 2.03
N ASN A 225 -12.50 18.11 2.18
CA ASN A 225 -11.13 17.73 2.52
C ASN A 225 -10.14 18.48 1.62
N CYS A 226 -9.28 19.29 2.24
CA CYS A 226 -8.00 19.59 1.63
C CYS A 226 -7.28 18.24 1.57
N SER A 227 -7.14 17.67 0.38
CA SER A 227 -6.19 16.59 0.16
C SER A 227 -4.82 17.15 0.55
N ILE A 228 -4.32 16.81 1.73
CA ILE A 228 -2.88 16.90 1.97
C ILE A 228 -2.33 15.87 0.99
N ASP A 229 -1.73 16.32 -0.11
CA ASP A 229 -0.99 15.42 -0.98
C ASP A 229 0.19 14.89 -0.16
N PRO A 230 0.16 13.62 0.28
CA PRO A 230 1.23 13.07 1.09
C PRO A 230 2.55 12.98 0.30
N LEU A 231 2.51 13.22 -1.02
CA LEU A 231 3.64 13.23 -1.94
C LEU A 231 4.16 14.66 -2.22
N ALA A 232 3.59 15.69 -1.61
CA ALA A 232 4.05 17.08 -1.81
C ALA A 232 5.36 17.36 -1.07
N GLU A 233 5.59 16.74 0.09
CA GLU A 233 6.80 16.93 0.90
C GLU A 233 7.38 15.61 1.40
N LYS A 234 8.68 15.61 1.73
CA LYS A 234 9.39 14.42 2.23
C LYS A 234 8.88 14.01 3.60
N PRO A 235 8.45 12.74 3.80
CA PRO A 235 7.93 12.28 5.08
C PRO A 235 8.94 12.41 6.22
N PHE A 236 10.24 12.32 5.94
CA PHE A 236 11.29 12.48 6.94
C PHE A 236 12.34 13.49 6.49
N LYS A 237 12.76 14.36 7.41
CA LYS A 237 13.76 15.42 7.16
C LYS A 237 15.08 14.90 6.58
N TYR A 238 15.49 13.69 6.96
CA TYR A 238 16.75 13.06 6.53
C TYR A 238 16.55 12.01 5.44
N MET A 239 15.34 11.88 4.90
CA MET A 239 15.11 10.99 3.76
C MET A 239 15.90 11.52 2.56
N THR A 240 16.73 10.64 1.98
CA THR A 240 17.42 10.97 0.73
C THR A 240 16.40 11.17 -0.38
N ASP A 241 16.72 12.01 -1.36
CA ASP A 241 15.83 12.21 -2.52
C ASP A 241 15.51 10.89 -3.23
N ALA A 242 16.50 9.99 -3.32
CA ALA A 242 16.32 8.67 -3.91
C ALA A 242 15.30 7.80 -3.15
N ALA A 243 15.39 7.75 -1.82
CA ALA A 243 14.43 6.99 -1.02
C ALA A 243 13.03 7.62 -1.06
N TYR A 244 12.95 8.95 -1.17
CA TYR A 244 11.68 9.65 -1.29
C TYR A 244 10.97 9.36 -2.62
N GLU A 245 11.71 9.36 -3.74
CA GLU A 245 11.16 8.99 -5.05
C GLU A 245 10.74 7.52 -5.11
N GLU A 246 11.50 6.62 -4.48
CA GLU A 246 11.11 5.21 -4.36
C GLU A 246 9.81 5.05 -3.55
N TRP A 247 9.72 5.75 -2.42
CA TRP A 247 8.50 5.78 -1.61
C TRP A 247 7.29 6.35 -2.37
N LYS A 248 7.48 7.41 -3.16
CA LYS A 248 6.42 7.95 -4.04
C LYS A 248 5.96 6.95 -5.08
N ASN A 249 6.88 6.24 -5.72
CA ASN A 249 6.58 5.26 -6.76
C ASN A 249 5.79 4.07 -6.21
N VAL A 250 6.15 3.60 -5.01
CA VAL A 250 5.40 2.58 -4.27
C VAL A 250 3.99 3.07 -3.92
N MET A 251 3.86 4.31 -3.43
CA MET A 251 2.57 4.90 -3.06
C MET A 251 1.66 5.19 -4.27
N ASN A 252 2.23 5.44 -5.46
CA ASN A 252 1.51 5.67 -6.71
C ASN A 252 1.25 4.42 -7.55
N GLY A 253 1.66 3.24 -7.09
CA GLY A 253 1.40 1.97 -7.80
C GLY A 253 2.21 1.77 -9.08
N HIS A 254 3.27 2.55 -9.31
CA HIS A 254 4.22 2.31 -10.40
C HIS A 254 5.49 1.68 -9.83
N PRO A 255 5.65 0.34 -9.90
CA PRO A 255 6.93 -0.27 -9.56
C PRO A 255 7.92 0.11 -10.66
N SER A 256 8.75 1.12 -10.40
CA SER A 256 9.98 1.30 -11.17
C SER A 256 10.85 0.08 -10.88
N GLU A 257 11.08 -0.75 -11.90
CA GLU A 257 12.03 -1.87 -11.82
C GLU A 257 13.35 -1.39 -11.18
N PRO A 258 13.85 -2.08 -10.15
CA PRO A 258 15.11 -1.69 -9.53
C PRO A 258 16.24 -1.96 -10.53
N LYS A 259 16.75 -0.91 -11.17
CA LYS A 259 18.03 -0.94 -11.89
C LYS A 259 19.16 -0.97 -10.86
N PHE A 260 19.44 -2.16 -10.32
CA PHE A 260 20.73 -2.43 -9.67
C PHE A 260 21.83 -2.39 -10.74
N THR A 261 22.41 -1.21 -10.95
CA THR A 261 23.72 -1.09 -11.59
C THR A 261 24.75 -0.99 -10.47
N ASN A 262 25.38 -2.11 -10.15
CA ASN A 262 26.45 -2.17 -9.17
C ASN A 262 27.79 -2.27 -9.93
N PRO A 263 28.59 -1.20 -10.06
CA PRO A 263 29.97 -1.34 -10.47
C PRO A 263 30.85 -1.61 -9.25
N VAL A 264 31.29 -2.87 -9.14
CA VAL A 264 32.60 -3.33 -8.65
C VAL A 264 33.29 -2.47 -7.58
N LEU A 265 33.22 -2.91 -6.32
CA LEU A 265 34.22 -2.59 -5.29
C LEU A 265 34.50 -3.82 -4.42
N TRP A 266 35.24 -4.79 -4.97
CA TRP A 266 36.03 -5.72 -4.18
C TRP A 266 37.34 -5.99 -4.92
N GLY A 267 38.33 -5.12 -4.70
CA GLY A 267 39.73 -5.45 -4.92
C GLY A 267 40.23 -6.20 -3.70
N GLY A 268 40.69 -7.43 -3.91
CA GLY A 268 41.33 -8.27 -2.90
C GLY A 268 41.65 -9.62 -3.51
N GLU A 269 42.91 -9.83 -3.89
CA GLU A 269 43.43 -11.08 -4.47
C GLU A 269 43.35 -12.26 -3.49
N PRO A 270 43.24 -13.51 -3.97
CA PRO A 270 43.18 -14.70 -3.12
C PRO A 270 44.57 -15.08 -2.60
N PRO A 271 44.69 -15.62 -1.37
CA PRO A 271 45.98 -16.05 -0.85
C PRO A 271 46.45 -17.35 -1.50
N VAL A 272 47.77 -17.44 -1.65
CA VAL A 272 48.57 -18.58 -2.15
C VAL A 272 48.47 -19.79 -1.22
#